data_AF-A0A6C0I275-F1
#
_entry.id   AF-A0A6C0I275-F1
#
_cell.length_a   1.000
_cell.length_b   1.000
_cell.length_c   1.000
_cell.angle_alpha   90.00
_cell.angle_beta   90.00
_cell.angle_gamma   90.00
#
_symmetry.space_group_name_H-M   'P 1'
#
loop_
_entity.id
_entity.type
_entity.pdbx_description
1 polymer ?
#
loop_
_entity_poly.entity_id
_entity_poly.type
_entity_poly.pdbx_seq_one_letter_code
_entity_poly.pdbx_strand_id
1 'polypeptide(L)'
;MKNTYAIISGETPSDIRDKIIQIFNSKENCRGEIIKVLLVSKTGAEGLDLKNIRETHQVEPYWDKSRDDQVIARAVRQESHDDLPKEDRDVQPYLYISTKNDEIWDLMQEKDREDESIDEKFNNRALEKYKLNLEFRKLLSEVSIECQIFGYEHCRVCAPTNQILYRDDPMIDIKLPDPCETILETEAIAKEIEYKGIKYYYIINGKNTIFYEYRDDFGGYAPIDPASYLIDELHKLLE
;
A
#
# COMPACT_ATOMS: atom_id res chain seq x y z
N MET A 1 -19.60 24.62 -28.55
CA MET A 1 -18.29 24.68 -27.86
C MET A 1 -17.29 23.88 -28.67
N LYS A 2 -16.08 24.39 -28.86
CA LYS A 2 -15.00 23.70 -29.57
C LYS A 2 -14.33 22.76 -28.56
N ASN A 3 -14.30 21.46 -28.82
CA ASN A 3 -13.58 20.53 -27.96
C ASN A 3 -12.08 20.79 -28.13
N THR A 4 -11.41 21.23 -27.07
CA THR A 4 -9.98 21.56 -27.08
C THR A 4 -9.20 20.46 -26.36
N TYR A 5 -8.02 20.14 -26.86
CA TYR A 5 -7.08 19.22 -26.24
C TYR A 5 -5.70 19.86 -26.10
N ALA A 6 -4.89 19.32 -25.19
CA ALA A 6 -3.48 19.66 -25.03
C ALA A 6 -2.64 18.38 -25.05
N ILE A 7 -1.37 18.52 -25.41
CA ILE A 7 -0.40 17.39 -25.46
C ILE A 7 0.77 17.74 -24.56
N ILE A 8 1.15 16.81 -23.70
CA ILE A 8 2.42 16.82 -22.94
C ILE A 8 3.21 15.60 -23.38
N SER A 9 4.30 15.84 -24.13
CA SER A 9 5.24 14.83 -24.60
C SER A 9 6.67 15.17 -24.16
N GLY A 10 7.62 14.27 -24.42
CA GLY A 10 9.05 14.55 -24.17
C GLY A 10 9.63 15.70 -25.01
N GLU A 11 8.90 16.16 -26.03
CA GLU A 11 9.28 17.31 -26.87
C GLU A 11 8.63 18.61 -26.40
N THR A 12 7.71 18.55 -25.44
CA THR A 12 7.03 19.73 -24.92
C THR A 12 7.98 20.52 -24.01
N PRO A 13 8.31 21.79 -24.33
CA PRO A 13 9.16 22.61 -23.48
C PRO A 13 8.55 22.77 -22.08
N SER A 14 9.40 22.88 -21.05
CA SER A 14 8.94 22.95 -19.66
C SER A 14 8.01 24.14 -19.40
N ASP A 15 8.29 25.31 -19.97
CA ASP A 15 7.45 26.50 -19.80
C ASP A 15 6.05 26.34 -20.41
N ILE A 16 5.94 25.58 -21.50
CA ILE A 16 4.66 25.25 -22.13
C ILE A 16 3.92 24.18 -21.33
N ARG A 17 4.64 23.15 -20.87
CA ARG A 17 4.09 22.10 -19.99
C ARG A 17 3.47 22.71 -18.73
N ASP A 18 4.17 23.63 -18.08
CA ASP A 18 3.70 24.26 -16.84
C ASP A 18 2.45 25.13 -17.08
N LYS A 19 2.40 25.86 -18.21
CA LYS A 19 1.20 26.62 -18.62
C LYS A 19 0.01 25.70 -18.89
N ILE A 20 0.22 24.57 -19.57
CA ILE A 20 -0.83 23.59 -19.83
C ILE A 20 -1.39 23.07 -18.50
N ILE A 21 -0.52 22.68 -17.56
CA ILE A 21 -0.94 22.17 -16.24
C ILE A 21 -1.70 23.25 -15.46
N GLN A 22 -1.21 24.50 -15.47
CA GLN A 22 -1.87 25.62 -14.80
C GLN A 22 -3.29 25.84 -15.33
N ILE A 23 -3.47 25.81 -16.65
CA ILE A 23 -4.79 25.96 -17.29
C ILE A 23 -5.66 24.74 -17.00
N PHE A 24 -5.09 23.53 -17.10
CA PHE A 24 -5.83 22.28 -16.90
C PHE A 24 -6.39 22.17 -15.48
N ASN A 25 -5.61 22.58 -14.48
CA ASN A 25 -5.97 22.55 -13.06
C ASN A 25 -6.76 23.79 -12.58
N SER A 26 -7.06 24.74 -13.47
CA SER A 26 -7.75 25.97 -13.07
C SER A 26 -9.21 25.69 -12.71
N LYS A 27 -9.80 26.50 -11.83
CA LYS A 27 -11.21 26.34 -11.41
C LYS A 27 -12.16 26.51 -12.59
N GLU A 28 -11.80 27.39 -13.52
CA GLU A 28 -12.53 27.64 -14.77
C GLU A 28 -12.51 26.45 -15.73
N ASN A 29 -11.62 25.48 -15.51
CA ASN A 29 -11.52 24.25 -16.29
C ASN A 29 -12.00 23.01 -15.54
N CYS A 30 -12.68 23.14 -14.39
CA CYS A 30 -13.08 21.97 -13.60
C CYS A 30 -14.06 21.02 -14.34
N ARG A 31 -14.77 21.49 -15.37
CA ARG A 31 -15.59 20.64 -16.27
C ARG A 31 -15.00 20.52 -17.68
N GLY A 32 -13.74 20.92 -17.87
CA GLY A 32 -13.05 20.81 -19.16
C GLY A 32 -13.52 21.81 -20.21
N GLU A 33 -14.01 22.98 -19.81
CA GLU A 33 -14.46 24.05 -20.72
C GLU A 33 -13.32 24.66 -21.55
N ILE A 34 -12.08 24.64 -21.03
CA ILE A 34 -10.89 25.21 -21.67
C ILE A 34 -10.05 24.11 -22.31
N ILE A 35 -9.65 23.11 -21.54
CA ILE A 35 -8.93 21.91 -21.98
C ILE A 35 -9.75 20.71 -21.54
N LYS A 36 -10.40 20.06 -22.50
CA LYS A 36 -11.25 18.90 -22.24
C LYS A 36 -10.46 17.60 -22.17
N VAL A 37 -9.40 17.49 -22.98
CA VAL A 37 -8.57 16.27 -23.08
C VAL A 37 -7.10 16.63 -22.96
N LEU A 38 -6.39 15.94 -22.08
CA LEU A 38 -4.95 16.02 -21.94
C LEU A 38 -4.31 14.72 -22.40
N LEU A 39 -3.52 14.76 -23.47
CA LEU A 39 -2.77 13.63 -23.98
C LEU A 39 -1.37 13.65 -23.39
N VAL A 40 -0.98 12.57 -22.71
CA VAL A 40 0.30 12.50 -22.00
C VAL A 40 1.11 11.33 -22.53
N SER A 41 2.32 11.58 -23.02
CA SER A 41 3.25 10.51 -23.41
C SER A 41 3.92 9.89 -22.18
N LYS A 42 4.54 8.71 -22.34
CA LYS A 42 5.32 8.05 -21.27
C LYS A 42 6.34 9.00 -20.62
N THR A 43 7.10 9.74 -21.44
CA THR A 43 8.14 10.68 -20.99
C THR A 43 7.57 11.96 -20.40
N GLY A 44 6.38 12.39 -20.82
CA GLY A 44 5.70 13.56 -20.29
C GLY A 44 5.01 13.35 -18.94
N ALA A 45 4.83 12.09 -18.52
CA ALA A 45 3.99 11.71 -17.39
C ALA A 45 4.65 11.80 -16.01
N GLU A 46 5.96 12.01 -15.93
CA GLU A 46 6.67 12.09 -14.65
C GLU A 46 6.35 13.39 -13.91
N GLY A 47 6.10 13.31 -12.60
CA GLY A 47 5.90 14.48 -11.74
C GLY A 47 4.73 15.39 -12.10
N LEU A 48 3.68 14.86 -12.75
CA LEU A 48 2.47 15.63 -13.03
C LEU A 48 1.53 15.62 -11.82
N ASP A 49 1.03 16.81 -11.45
CA ASP A 49 -0.10 16.98 -10.57
C ASP A 49 -1.29 17.52 -11.34
N LEU A 50 -2.36 16.73 -11.41
CA LEU A 50 -3.51 16.98 -12.26
C LEU A 50 -4.77 16.93 -11.39
N LYS A 51 -5.72 17.82 -11.65
CA LYS A 51 -6.95 17.97 -10.89
C LYS A 51 -8.18 17.75 -11.75
N ASN A 52 -9.30 17.42 -11.09
CA ASN A 52 -10.64 17.31 -11.68
C ASN A 52 -10.74 16.31 -12.83
N ILE A 53 -9.86 15.29 -12.88
CA ILE A 53 -9.91 14.23 -13.88
C ILE A 53 -11.01 13.25 -13.49
N ARG A 54 -12.03 13.11 -14.33
CA ARG A 54 -13.10 12.12 -14.13
C ARG A 54 -12.93 10.85 -14.97
N GLU A 55 -12.12 10.90 -16.01
CA GLU A 55 -11.92 9.77 -16.93
C GLU A 55 -10.43 9.62 -17.28
N THR A 56 -9.92 8.39 -17.24
CA THR A 56 -8.59 8.07 -17.79
C THR A 56 -8.73 7.10 -18.96
N HIS A 57 -8.01 7.33 -20.04
CA HIS A 57 -8.09 6.51 -21.24
C HIS A 57 -6.70 5.95 -21.58
N GLN A 58 -6.51 4.66 -21.33
CA GLN A 58 -5.32 3.89 -21.68
C GLN A 58 -5.59 3.11 -22.97
N VAL A 59 -5.03 3.59 -24.09
CA VAL A 59 -5.36 3.08 -25.43
C VAL A 59 -4.72 1.74 -25.80
N GLU A 60 -3.78 1.26 -24.99
CA GLU A 60 -3.09 -0.03 -25.19
C GLU A 60 -2.79 -0.66 -23.81
N PRO A 61 -2.84 -2.00 -23.69
CA PRO A 61 -2.38 -2.68 -22.50
C PRO A 61 -0.87 -2.64 -22.37
N TYR A 62 -0.37 -2.60 -21.13
CA TYR A 62 1.05 -2.70 -20.84
C TYR A 62 1.40 -4.03 -20.18
N TRP A 63 2.65 -4.46 -20.30
CA TRP A 63 3.13 -5.71 -19.68
C TRP A 63 3.16 -5.66 -18.13
N ASP A 64 2.97 -4.48 -17.53
CA ASP A 64 2.98 -4.28 -16.10
C ASP A 64 1.77 -3.44 -15.66
N LYS A 65 0.85 -4.06 -14.90
CA LYS A 65 -0.35 -3.41 -14.37
C LYS A 65 -0.06 -2.30 -13.36
N SER A 66 1.13 -2.27 -12.75
CA SER A 66 1.53 -1.13 -11.91
C SER A 66 1.57 0.19 -12.68
N ARG A 67 1.75 0.14 -14.01
CA ARG A 67 1.66 1.33 -14.86
C ARG A 67 0.22 1.85 -14.95
N ASP A 68 -0.76 0.95 -15.03
CA ASP A 68 -2.17 1.31 -15.05
C ASP A 68 -2.54 1.99 -13.72
N ASP A 69 -2.13 1.40 -12.59
CA ASP A 69 -2.31 1.97 -11.25
C ASP A 69 -1.69 3.35 -11.14
N GLN A 70 -0.49 3.56 -11.69
CA GLN A 70 0.16 4.87 -11.69
C GLN A 70 -0.60 5.90 -12.54
N VAL A 71 -1.24 5.51 -13.64
CA VAL A 71 -2.06 6.43 -14.43
C VAL A 71 -3.33 6.79 -13.66
N ILE A 72 -3.98 5.81 -13.04
CA ILE A 72 -5.17 6.03 -12.20
C ILE A 72 -4.83 6.92 -11.00
N ALA A 73 -3.71 6.67 -10.33
CA ALA A 73 -3.23 7.47 -9.19
C ALA A 73 -2.77 8.90 -9.55
N ARG A 74 -2.68 9.24 -10.86
CA ARG A 74 -2.55 10.64 -11.28
C ARG A 74 -3.89 11.37 -11.30
N ALA A 75 -4.99 10.64 -11.45
CA ALA A 75 -6.34 11.19 -11.37
C ALA A 75 -6.90 11.13 -9.95
N VAL A 76 -6.62 10.06 -9.21
CA VAL A 76 -7.14 9.82 -7.85
C VAL A 76 -6.06 10.16 -6.82
N ARG A 77 -6.07 11.40 -6.33
CA ARG A 77 -5.22 11.83 -5.23
C ARG A 77 -6.05 12.47 -4.13
N GLN A 78 -5.43 12.66 -2.97
CA GLN A 78 -6.04 13.50 -1.95
C GLN A 78 -6.27 14.90 -2.52
N GLU A 79 -7.47 15.45 -2.31
CA GLU A 79 -7.85 16.81 -2.71
C GLU A 79 -7.81 17.09 -4.23
N SER A 80 -7.76 16.05 -5.09
CA SER A 80 -7.71 16.23 -6.55
C SER A 80 -9.01 16.74 -7.18
N HIS A 81 -10.15 16.63 -6.49
CA HIS A 81 -11.48 16.97 -7.00
C HIS A 81 -12.24 17.97 -6.11
N ASP A 82 -11.52 18.76 -5.33
CA ASP A 82 -12.17 19.67 -4.36
C ASP A 82 -12.98 20.79 -5.01
N ASP A 83 -12.64 21.16 -6.25
CA ASP A 83 -13.40 22.14 -7.03
C ASP A 83 -14.68 21.56 -7.66
N LEU A 84 -14.90 20.24 -7.53
CA LEU A 84 -16.12 19.56 -7.97
C LEU A 84 -17.07 19.30 -6.79
N PRO A 85 -18.40 19.32 -7.03
CA PRO A 85 -19.37 18.91 -6.03
C PRO A 85 -19.23 17.40 -5.76
N LYS A 86 -19.63 16.94 -4.56
CA LYS A 86 -19.33 15.58 -4.08
C LYS A 86 -19.82 14.47 -5.02
N GLU A 87 -20.96 14.69 -5.64
CA GLU A 87 -21.59 13.81 -6.62
C GLU A 87 -20.77 13.59 -7.89
N ASP A 88 -19.87 14.52 -8.23
CA ASP A 88 -19.04 14.48 -9.43
C ASP A 88 -17.57 14.17 -9.13
N ARG A 89 -17.25 13.77 -7.88
CA ARG A 89 -15.91 13.35 -7.45
C ARG A 89 -15.69 11.86 -7.71
N ASP A 90 -16.07 11.41 -8.90
CA ASP A 90 -15.88 10.06 -9.40
C ASP A 90 -14.76 10.02 -10.46
N VAL A 91 -14.09 8.87 -10.55
CA VAL A 91 -13.05 8.62 -11.55
C VAL A 91 -13.32 7.27 -12.20
N GLN A 92 -13.50 7.26 -13.52
CA GLN A 92 -13.73 6.07 -14.32
C GLN A 92 -12.51 5.78 -15.22
N PRO A 93 -11.72 4.74 -14.93
CA PRO A 93 -10.64 4.33 -15.81
C PRO A 93 -11.14 3.45 -16.97
N TYR A 94 -10.58 3.67 -18.16
CA TYR A 94 -10.85 2.91 -19.38
C TYR A 94 -9.56 2.34 -19.96
N LEU A 95 -9.45 1.02 -20.01
CA LEU A 95 -8.40 0.32 -20.73
C LEU A 95 -8.97 -0.24 -22.04
N TYR A 96 -8.42 0.19 -23.17
CA TYR A 96 -8.78 -0.34 -24.48
C TYR A 96 -7.91 -1.55 -24.81
N ILE A 97 -8.56 -2.64 -25.18
CA ILE A 97 -7.92 -3.90 -25.57
C ILE A 97 -8.48 -4.27 -26.92
N SER A 98 -7.64 -4.37 -27.94
CA SER A 98 -8.08 -4.90 -29.23
C SER A 98 -8.49 -6.36 -29.03
N THR A 99 -9.65 -6.76 -29.56
CA THR A 99 -10.07 -8.17 -29.61
C THR A 99 -10.25 -8.57 -31.06
N LYS A 100 -10.48 -9.86 -31.31
CA LYS A 100 -10.80 -10.34 -32.66
C LYS A 100 -12.11 -9.72 -33.14
N ASN A 101 -12.17 -9.43 -34.44
CA ASN A 101 -13.42 -9.07 -35.09
C ASN A 101 -14.08 -10.36 -35.57
N ASP A 102 -15.20 -10.74 -34.93
CA ASP A 102 -15.92 -11.99 -35.24
C ASP A 102 -16.37 -12.08 -36.72
N GLU A 103 -16.70 -10.96 -37.37
CA GLU A 103 -17.11 -10.94 -38.78
C GLU A 103 -15.95 -11.28 -39.72
N ILE A 104 -14.75 -10.80 -39.40
CA ILE A 104 -13.54 -11.10 -40.18
C ILE A 104 -13.05 -12.51 -39.85
N TRP A 105 -13.16 -12.91 -38.59
CA TRP A 105 -12.73 -14.19 -38.06
C TRP A 105 -13.33 -15.39 -38.81
N ASP A 106 -14.63 -15.33 -39.07
CA ASP A 106 -15.36 -16.39 -39.78
C ASP A 106 -14.93 -16.51 -41.25
N LEU A 107 -14.44 -15.41 -41.85
CA LEU A 107 -13.93 -15.37 -43.23
C LEU A 107 -12.47 -15.82 -43.35
N MET A 108 -11.71 -15.88 -42.24
CA MET A 108 -10.31 -16.30 -42.24
C MET A 108 -10.18 -17.83 -42.33
N GLN A 109 -9.14 -18.29 -43.03
CA GLN A 109 -8.78 -19.72 -43.05
C GLN A 109 -8.36 -20.16 -41.65
N GLU A 110 -8.70 -21.39 -41.26
CA GLU A 110 -8.44 -21.92 -39.91
C GLU A 110 -6.96 -21.81 -39.48
N LYS A 111 -6.03 -21.98 -40.42
CA LYS A 111 -4.59 -21.84 -40.18
C LYS A 111 -4.13 -20.44 -39.78
N ASP A 112 -4.91 -19.40 -40.14
CA ASP A 112 -4.58 -17.99 -39.94
C ASP A 112 -5.35 -17.39 -38.74
N ARG A 113 -6.16 -18.21 -38.05
CA ARG A 113 -6.95 -17.82 -36.89
C ARG A 113 -6.08 -17.82 -35.63
N GLU A 114 -5.94 -16.67 -34.99
CA GLU A 114 -5.34 -16.53 -33.64
C GLU A 114 -6.39 -16.33 -32.54
N ASP A 115 -6.52 -17.28 -31.61
CA ASP A 115 -7.63 -17.30 -30.63
C ASP A 115 -7.78 -16.01 -29.80
N GLU A 116 -6.66 -15.30 -29.60
CA GLU A 116 -6.56 -14.05 -28.87
C GLU A 116 -5.70 -13.07 -29.66
N SER A 117 -6.07 -11.79 -29.61
CA SER A 117 -5.22 -10.71 -30.10
C SER A 117 -3.92 -10.60 -29.30
N ILE A 118 -2.95 -9.86 -29.85
CA ILE A 118 -1.72 -9.54 -29.13
C ILE A 118 -2.04 -8.76 -27.84
N ASP A 119 -2.98 -7.82 -27.89
CA ASP A 119 -3.38 -7.02 -26.72
C ASP A 119 -4.01 -7.89 -25.63
N GLU A 120 -4.86 -8.85 -26.00
CA GLU A 120 -5.46 -9.81 -25.07
C GLU A 120 -4.38 -10.65 -24.40
N LYS A 121 -3.45 -11.20 -25.18
CA LYS A 121 -2.29 -11.96 -24.67
C LYS A 121 -1.43 -11.13 -23.72
N PHE A 122 -1.16 -9.86 -24.05
CA PHE A 122 -0.40 -8.94 -23.21
C PHE A 122 -1.12 -8.67 -21.88
N ASN A 123 -2.41 -8.35 -21.96
CA ASN A 123 -3.23 -8.06 -20.79
C ASN A 123 -3.33 -9.28 -19.86
N ASN A 124 -3.53 -10.48 -20.42
CA ASN A 124 -3.65 -11.72 -19.65
C ASN A 124 -2.35 -12.04 -18.89
N ARG A 125 -1.19 -11.95 -19.56
CA ARG A 125 0.12 -12.12 -18.91
C ARG A 125 0.39 -11.07 -17.84
N ALA A 126 0.01 -9.82 -18.09
CA ALA A 126 0.15 -8.74 -17.12
C ALA A 126 -0.73 -8.98 -15.89
N LEU A 127 -1.95 -9.50 -16.07
CA LEU A 127 -2.86 -9.87 -14.98
C LEU A 127 -2.32 -11.03 -14.13
N GLU A 128 -1.76 -12.06 -14.74
CA GLU A 128 -1.15 -13.19 -14.02
C GLU A 128 0.02 -12.71 -13.15
N LYS A 129 0.93 -11.92 -13.73
CA LYS A 129 2.04 -11.31 -12.99
C LYS A 129 1.52 -10.40 -11.86
N TYR A 130 0.46 -9.63 -12.11
CA TYR A 130 -0.10 -8.74 -11.11
C TYR A 130 -0.70 -9.50 -9.92
N LYS A 131 -1.45 -10.58 -10.16
CA LYS A 131 -1.99 -11.46 -9.11
C LYS A 131 -0.87 -12.05 -8.26
N LEU A 132 0.19 -12.55 -8.90
CA LEU A 132 1.36 -13.07 -8.17
C LEU A 132 1.99 -12.00 -7.27
N ASN A 133 2.21 -10.79 -7.80
CA ASN A 133 2.77 -9.68 -7.02
C ASN A 133 1.85 -9.25 -5.87
N LEU A 134 0.54 -9.35 -6.03
CA LEU A 134 -0.42 -9.02 -4.99
C LEU A 134 -0.30 -9.97 -3.79
N GLU A 135 -0.13 -11.28 -4.04
CA GLU A 135 0.11 -12.27 -2.98
C GLU A 135 1.41 -11.97 -2.21
N PHE A 136 2.50 -11.61 -2.91
CA PHE A 136 3.73 -11.18 -2.25
C PHE A 136 3.55 -9.92 -1.41
N ARG A 137 2.80 -8.92 -1.91
CA ARG A 137 2.50 -7.70 -1.15
C ARG A 137 1.67 -7.99 0.10
N LYS A 138 0.70 -8.90 -0.01
CA LYS A 138 -0.10 -9.34 1.13
C LYS A 138 0.78 -10.00 2.17
N LEU A 139 1.65 -10.93 1.77
CA LEU A 139 2.61 -11.57 2.67
C LEU A 139 3.51 -10.53 3.36
N LEU A 140 4.03 -9.55 2.62
CA LEU A 140 4.84 -8.47 3.18
C LEU A 140 4.08 -7.63 4.21
N SER A 141 2.78 -7.39 3.98
CA SER A 141 1.94 -6.69 4.96
C SER A 141 1.62 -7.54 6.19
N GLU A 142 1.50 -8.86 6.05
CA GLU A 142 1.23 -9.78 7.16
C GLU A 142 2.42 -9.90 8.12
N VAL A 143 3.65 -9.78 7.61
CA VAL A 143 4.89 -9.88 8.40
C VAL A 143 5.40 -8.52 8.91
N SER A 144 4.75 -7.42 8.53
CA SER A 144 5.21 -6.09 8.93
C SER A 144 4.91 -5.82 10.40
N ILE A 145 5.75 -4.99 11.04
CA ILE A 145 5.57 -4.59 12.45
C ILE A 145 4.24 -3.85 12.62
N GLU A 146 3.85 -3.10 11.59
CA GLU A 146 2.60 -2.35 11.51
C GLU A 146 1.35 -3.25 11.52
N CYS A 147 1.46 -4.53 11.17
CA CYS A 147 0.32 -5.43 11.07
C CYS A 147 -0.47 -5.50 12.39
N GLN A 148 0.24 -5.69 13.51
CA GLN A 148 -0.39 -5.72 14.83
C GLN A 148 -0.92 -4.35 15.26
N ILE A 149 -0.22 -3.27 14.87
CA ILE A 149 -0.56 -1.90 15.29
C ILE A 149 -1.86 -1.43 14.62
N PHE A 150 -2.03 -1.69 13.32
CA PHE A 150 -3.22 -1.28 12.58
C PHE A 150 -4.33 -2.34 12.57
N GLY A 151 -4.09 -3.52 13.16
CA GLY A 151 -5.09 -4.59 13.26
C GLY A 151 -5.44 -5.20 11.90
N TYR A 152 -4.46 -5.40 11.03
CA TYR A 152 -4.68 -6.12 9.77
C TYR A 152 -5.03 -7.59 10.01
N GLU A 153 -5.71 -8.21 9.06
CA GLU A 153 -6.03 -9.64 9.12
C GLU A 153 -4.76 -10.48 8.90
N HIS A 154 -4.62 -11.58 9.63
CA HIS A 154 -3.56 -12.60 9.45
C HIS A 154 -2.12 -12.14 9.73
N CYS A 155 -1.87 -11.38 10.80
CA CYS A 155 -0.52 -11.01 11.20
C CYS A 155 0.36 -12.20 11.58
N ARG A 156 1.50 -12.33 10.90
CA ARG A 156 2.53 -13.36 11.13
C ARG A 156 3.63 -12.80 11.99
N VAL A 157 3.40 -12.83 13.29
CA VAL A 157 4.33 -12.32 14.31
C VAL A 157 4.84 -13.45 15.19
N CYS A 158 6.11 -13.34 15.57
CA CYS A 158 6.80 -14.33 16.38
C CYS A 158 7.01 -13.81 17.80
N ALA A 159 6.97 -14.71 18.77
CA ALA A 159 7.37 -14.41 20.13
C ALA A 159 8.86 -14.01 20.17
N PRO A 160 9.25 -13.02 21.01
CA PRO A 160 10.63 -12.54 21.09
C PRO A 160 11.50 -13.52 21.90
N THR A 161 11.83 -14.67 21.31
CA THR A 161 12.65 -15.73 21.94
C THR A 161 14.16 -15.52 21.77
N ASN A 162 14.56 -14.44 21.07
CA ASN A 162 15.95 -14.15 20.69
C ASN A 162 16.62 -15.26 19.85
N GLN A 163 15.82 -16.14 19.24
CA GLN A 163 16.29 -17.11 18.26
C GLN A 163 16.46 -16.45 16.89
N ILE A 164 17.40 -16.96 16.10
CA ILE A 164 17.65 -16.48 14.74
C ILE A 164 16.48 -16.93 13.84
N LEU A 165 15.78 -15.97 13.24
CA LEU A 165 14.60 -16.23 12.41
C LEU A 165 14.93 -16.58 10.95
N TYR A 166 16.06 -16.12 10.43
CA TYR A 166 16.48 -16.39 9.06
C TYR A 166 17.99 -16.55 8.97
N ARG A 167 18.45 -17.28 7.95
CA ARG A 167 19.87 -17.44 7.60
C ARG A 167 20.21 -16.67 6.34
N ASP A 168 21.49 -16.34 6.19
CA ASP A 168 21.98 -15.57 5.03
C ASP A 168 21.88 -16.33 3.70
N ASP A 169 21.83 -17.67 3.72
CA ASP A 169 21.63 -18.50 2.52
C ASP A 169 20.14 -18.84 2.34
N PRO A 170 19.44 -18.24 1.36
CA PRO A 170 18.02 -18.47 1.15
C PRO A 170 17.68 -19.92 0.79
N MET A 171 18.58 -20.65 0.11
CA MET A 171 18.32 -22.03 -0.31
C MET A 171 18.33 -23.01 0.87
N ILE A 172 19.13 -22.70 1.88
CA ILE A 172 19.13 -23.46 3.14
C ILE A 172 17.93 -23.04 3.98
N ASP A 173 17.66 -21.75 4.08
CA ASP A 173 16.59 -21.18 4.90
C ASP A 173 15.21 -21.75 4.52
N ILE A 174 14.89 -21.80 3.22
CA ILE A 174 13.62 -22.35 2.70
C ILE A 174 13.40 -23.83 3.10
N LYS A 175 14.48 -24.59 3.33
CA LYS A 175 14.38 -26.03 3.67
C LYS A 175 14.27 -26.28 5.17
N LEU A 176 14.62 -25.30 5.99
CA LEU A 176 14.60 -25.44 7.45
C LEU A 176 13.17 -25.22 7.98
N PRO A 177 12.83 -25.83 9.12
CA PRO A 177 11.57 -25.55 9.77
C PRO A 177 11.55 -24.10 10.27
N ASP A 178 10.36 -23.51 10.25
CA ASP A 178 10.11 -22.17 10.79
C ASP A 178 10.40 -22.15 12.31
N PRO A 179 11.36 -21.33 12.78
CA PRO A 179 11.68 -21.19 14.22
C PRO A 179 10.70 -20.27 14.96
N CYS A 180 9.72 -19.68 14.26
CA CYS A 180 8.74 -18.77 14.83
C CYS A 180 7.81 -19.46 15.84
N GLU A 181 7.83 -19.01 17.09
CA GLU A 181 6.86 -19.43 18.11
C GLU A 181 5.70 -18.44 18.17
N THR A 182 4.46 -18.93 18.26
CA THR A 182 3.29 -18.05 18.37
C THR A 182 3.18 -17.47 19.78
N ILE A 183 2.73 -16.22 19.88
CA ILE A 183 2.50 -15.56 21.15
C ILE A 183 1.36 -16.27 21.89
N LEU A 184 1.67 -16.87 23.04
CA LEU A 184 0.67 -17.43 23.94
C LEU A 184 0.30 -16.36 24.96
N GLU A 185 -0.91 -15.82 24.86
CA GLU A 185 -1.45 -14.92 25.87
C GLU A 185 -1.74 -15.72 27.14
N THR A 186 -1.18 -15.27 28.26
CA THR A 186 -1.44 -15.83 29.58
C THR A 186 -1.99 -14.75 30.47
N GLU A 187 -3.09 -15.04 31.15
CA GLU A 187 -3.63 -14.15 32.17
C GLU A 187 -2.81 -14.30 33.46
N ALA A 188 -2.32 -13.18 33.99
CA ALA A 188 -1.59 -13.15 35.24
C ALA A 188 -2.20 -12.12 36.20
N ILE A 189 -2.37 -12.51 37.46
CA ILE A 189 -2.87 -11.63 38.50
C ILE A 189 -1.68 -10.94 39.16
N ALA A 190 -1.50 -9.65 38.88
CA ALA A 190 -0.47 -8.84 39.51
C ALA A 190 -0.98 -8.22 40.82
N LYS A 191 -0.06 -8.01 41.78
CA LYS A 191 -0.34 -7.28 43.03
C LYS A 191 0.12 -5.83 42.90
N GLU A 192 -0.62 -4.92 43.53
CA GLU A 192 -0.31 -3.48 43.52
C GLU A 192 0.70 -3.13 44.63
N ILE A 193 1.64 -2.23 44.31
CA ILE A 193 2.57 -1.62 45.25
C ILE A 193 2.71 -0.12 44.91
N GLU A 194 2.71 0.73 45.94
CA GLU A 194 2.83 2.17 45.76
C GLU A 194 4.20 2.65 46.20
N TYR A 195 4.87 3.43 45.36
CA TYR A 195 6.14 4.05 45.68
C TYR A 195 6.21 5.49 45.19
N LYS A 196 6.53 6.42 46.09
CA LYS A 196 6.61 7.87 45.81
C LYS A 196 5.35 8.44 45.11
N GLY A 197 4.17 7.89 45.41
CA GLY A 197 2.89 8.32 44.83
C GLY A 197 2.60 7.76 43.43
N ILE A 198 3.43 6.85 42.92
CA ILE A 198 3.23 6.13 41.66
C ILE A 198 2.86 4.68 41.97
N LYS A 199 1.85 4.16 41.26
CA LYS A 199 1.39 2.78 41.39
C LYS A 199 2.17 1.88 40.45
N TYR A 200 2.73 0.82 41.00
CA TYR A 200 3.41 -0.25 40.30
C TYR A 200 2.70 -1.57 40.55
N TYR A 201 2.91 -2.54 39.66
CA TYR A 201 2.30 -3.85 39.73
C TYR A 201 3.39 -4.91 39.67
N TYR A 202 3.27 -6.01 40.41
CA TYR A 202 4.31 -7.04 40.41
C TYR A 202 3.74 -8.45 40.39
N ILE A 203 4.49 -9.36 39.77
CA ILE A 203 4.21 -10.78 39.69
C ILE A 203 5.42 -11.55 40.24
N ILE A 204 5.18 -12.46 41.18
CA ILE A 204 6.21 -13.33 41.75
C ILE A 204 6.16 -14.68 41.03
N ASN A 205 7.15 -14.95 40.18
CA ASN A 205 7.35 -16.23 39.52
C ASN A 205 8.51 -16.98 40.18
N GLY A 206 8.21 -17.73 41.25
CA GLY A 206 9.22 -18.47 42.01
C GLY A 206 10.18 -17.54 42.76
N LYS A 207 11.45 -17.46 42.31
CA LYS A 207 12.49 -16.59 42.90
C LYS A 207 12.60 -15.21 42.23
N ASN A 208 11.95 -15.01 41.09
CA ASN A 208 12.04 -13.77 40.34
C ASN A 208 10.75 -12.97 40.48
N THR A 209 10.88 -11.69 40.84
CA THR A 209 9.78 -10.73 40.87
C THR A 209 9.93 -9.80 39.67
N ILE A 210 8.89 -9.73 38.84
CA ILE A 210 8.85 -8.80 37.70
C ILE A 210 7.91 -7.66 38.07
N PHE A 211 8.38 -6.43 37.94
CA PHE A 211 7.58 -5.22 38.17
C PHE A 211 7.13 -4.63 36.84
N TYR A 212 5.94 -4.05 36.88
CA TYR A 212 5.26 -3.43 35.77
C TYR A 212 4.84 -2.02 36.16
N GLU A 213 4.96 -1.09 35.23
CA GLU A 213 4.44 0.26 35.32
C GLU A 213 3.37 0.49 34.26
N TYR A 214 2.36 1.31 34.56
CA TYR A 214 1.41 1.74 33.54
C TYR A 214 2.01 2.85 32.69
N ARG A 215 1.95 2.67 31.38
CA ARG A 215 2.53 3.57 30.38
C ARG A 215 1.43 4.19 29.53
N ASP A 216 1.23 5.49 29.71
CA ASP A 216 0.21 6.27 29.01
C ASP A 216 0.43 6.31 27.49
N ASP A 217 1.67 6.12 27.03
CA ASP A 217 2.05 6.24 25.61
C ASP A 217 1.51 5.10 24.72
N PHE A 218 1.23 3.93 25.29
CA PHE A 218 0.52 2.85 24.58
C PHE A 218 -0.67 2.29 25.38
N GLY A 219 -1.08 2.98 26.45
CA GLY A 219 -2.27 2.65 27.24
C GLY A 219 -2.21 1.27 27.91
N GLY A 220 -1.02 0.80 28.29
CA GLY A 220 -0.80 -0.56 28.78
C GLY A 220 0.25 -0.67 29.88
N TYR A 221 0.39 -1.86 30.45
CA TYR A 221 1.40 -2.16 31.47
C TYR A 221 2.68 -2.69 30.82
N ALA A 222 3.83 -2.14 31.20
CA ALA A 222 5.13 -2.48 30.65
C ALA A 222 6.05 -3.01 31.76
N PRO A 223 6.87 -4.05 31.52
CA PRO A 223 7.87 -4.47 32.48
C PRO A 223 8.93 -3.37 32.64
N ILE A 224 9.30 -3.09 33.89
CA ILE A 224 10.39 -2.17 34.21
C ILE A 224 11.72 -2.86 33.86
N ASP A 225 12.64 -2.12 33.26
CA ASP A 225 13.98 -2.62 32.93
C ASP A 225 14.66 -3.19 34.20
N PRO A 226 15.07 -4.48 34.21
CA PRO A 226 15.81 -5.12 35.29
C PRO A 226 17.04 -4.35 35.79
N ALA A 227 17.65 -3.52 34.95
CA ALA A 227 18.82 -2.71 35.29
C ALA A 227 18.49 -1.35 35.94
N SER A 228 17.20 -1.00 36.07
CA SER A 228 16.77 0.27 36.66
C SER A 228 16.98 0.29 38.18
N TYR A 229 17.49 1.41 38.70
CA TYR A 229 17.64 1.65 40.15
C TYR A 229 16.31 1.51 40.92
N LEU A 230 15.19 1.69 40.22
CA LEU A 230 13.86 1.63 40.79
C LEU A 230 13.51 0.23 41.31
N ILE A 231 14.06 -0.83 40.70
CA ILE A 231 13.78 -2.21 41.11
C ILE A 231 14.37 -2.52 42.48
N ASP A 232 15.58 -2.03 42.78
CA ASP A 232 16.18 -2.19 44.11
C ASP A 232 15.36 -1.50 45.20
N GLU A 233 14.74 -0.35 44.90
CA GLU A 233 13.84 0.35 45.82
C GLU A 233 12.51 -0.39 46.00
N LEU A 234 11.94 -0.93 44.92
CA LEU A 234 10.70 -1.71 44.98
C LEU A 234 10.87 -3.06 45.68
N HIS A 235 12.02 -3.73 45.53
CA HIS A 235 12.34 -4.95 46.26
C HIS A 235 12.37 -4.73 47.78
N LYS A 236 12.91 -3.59 48.25
CA LYS A 236 12.94 -3.24 49.68
C LYS A 236 11.56 -3.03 50.29
N LEU A 237 10.54 -2.76 49.48
CA LEU A 237 9.15 -2.60 49.94
C LEU A 237 8.39 -3.93 50.00
N LEU A 238 8.99 -5.01 49.48
CA LEU A 238 8.43 -6.36 49.54
C LEU A 238 8.96 -7.20 50.70
N GLU A 239 10.03 -6.75 51.38
CA GLU A 239 10.54 -7.29 52.65
C GLU A 239 9.73 -6.77 53.85
#